data_AF-A0A8R2H5I3-F1
#
_entry.id   AF-A0A8R2H5I3-F1
#
_cell.length_a   1.000
_cell.length_b   1.000
_cell.length_c   1.000
_cell.angle_alpha   90.00
_cell.angle_beta   90.00
_cell.angle_gamma   90.00
#
_symmetry.space_group_name_H-M   'P 1'
#
loop_
_entity.id
_entity.type
_entity.pdbx_description
1 polymer ?
#
loop_
_entity_poly.entity_id
_entity_poly.type
_entity_poly.pdbx_seq_one_letter_code
_entity_poly.pdbx_strand_id
1 'polypeptide(L)'
;MSNAKPKSQNSLQMFIDKSRVDPLGDKVKDAESLLSSYVAAHDMPFAGMDHLTPVLARCFPDSKIAQALSLKRTKTKCVIKNVIGVHEKENLTKKLQCTKFSILMDESTDISSVKTACIMVRFYDEES
;
A
#
# COMPACT_ATOMS: atom_id res chain seq x y z
N MET A 1 -36.35 -50.32 -11.46
CA MET A 1 -35.53 -49.51 -12.40
C MET A 1 -35.74 -48.04 -12.07
N SER A 2 -34.74 -47.35 -11.51
CA SER A 2 -34.49 -45.91 -11.71
C SER A 2 -33.29 -45.53 -10.83
N ASN A 3 -32.11 -45.49 -11.44
CA ASN A 3 -30.87 -45.12 -10.76
C ASN A 3 -30.62 -43.63 -11.05
N ALA A 4 -30.90 -42.76 -10.08
CA ALA A 4 -30.68 -41.31 -10.22
C ALA A 4 -29.19 -40.99 -10.01
N LYS A 5 -28.52 -40.47 -11.05
CA LYS A 5 -27.12 -40.02 -10.97
C LYS A 5 -27.03 -38.75 -10.09
N PRO A 6 -26.08 -38.67 -9.14
CA PRO A 6 -25.87 -37.45 -8.36
C PRO A 6 -25.28 -36.35 -9.25
N LYS A 7 -25.86 -35.15 -9.16
CA LYS A 7 -25.38 -33.95 -9.87
C LYS A 7 -24.03 -33.53 -9.28
N SER A 8 -22.98 -33.57 -10.10
CA SER A 8 -21.64 -33.07 -9.76
C SER A 8 -21.71 -31.56 -9.53
N GLN A 9 -21.51 -31.12 -8.28
CA GLN A 9 -21.35 -29.71 -7.96
C GLN A 9 -19.91 -29.28 -8.28
N ASN A 10 -19.75 -28.28 -9.14
CA ASN A 10 -18.43 -27.72 -9.45
C ASN A 10 -17.87 -27.00 -8.21
N SER A 11 -16.66 -27.38 -7.78
CA SER A 11 -15.98 -26.79 -6.63
C SER A 11 -15.69 -25.30 -6.86
N LEU A 12 -15.94 -24.46 -5.85
CA LEU A 12 -15.63 -23.02 -5.84
C LEU A 12 -14.15 -22.72 -6.15
N GLN A 13 -13.25 -23.70 -5.98
CA GLN A 13 -11.83 -23.60 -6.32
C GLN A 13 -11.59 -23.32 -7.81
N MET A 14 -12.50 -23.72 -8.71
CA MET A 14 -12.40 -23.44 -10.15
C MET A 14 -12.46 -21.94 -10.49
N PHE A 15 -13.01 -21.10 -9.62
CA PHE A 15 -13.13 -19.65 -9.85
C PHE A 15 -11.92 -18.86 -9.34
N ILE A 16 -11.04 -19.50 -8.56
CA ILE A 16 -9.82 -18.88 -8.02
C ILE A 16 -8.64 -19.42 -8.82
N ASP A 17 -8.53 -18.97 -10.07
CA ASP A 17 -7.35 -19.24 -10.87
C ASP A 17 -6.22 -18.31 -10.42
N LYS A 18 -5.46 -18.74 -9.39
CA LYS A 18 -4.29 -18.03 -8.86
C LYS A 18 -3.14 -17.88 -9.89
N SER A 19 -3.25 -18.48 -11.07
CA SER A 19 -2.19 -18.50 -12.09
C SER A 19 -2.35 -17.43 -13.18
N ARG A 20 -3.42 -16.63 -13.15
CA ARG A 20 -3.62 -15.55 -14.13
C ARG A 20 -2.63 -14.42 -13.88
N VAL A 21 -1.59 -14.39 -14.70
CA VAL A 21 -0.73 -13.22 -14.86
C VAL A 21 -1.57 -12.14 -15.54
N ASP A 22 -1.79 -11.01 -14.87
CA ASP A 22 -2.40 -9.81 -15.44
C ASP A 22 -1.32 -8.72 -15.57
N PRO A 23 -0.60 -8.68 -16.70
CA PRO A 23 0.53 -7.77 -16.87
C PRO A 23 0.13 -6.29 -16.81
N LEU A 24 -1.15 -5.97 -17.08
CA LEU A 24 -1.64 -4.60 -16.97
C LEU A 24 -2.00 -4.29 -15.52
N GLY A 25 -2.71 -5.20 -14.85
CA GLY A 25 -3.06 -5.05 -13.44
C GLY A 25 -1.85 -4.87 -12.53
N ASP A 26 -0.76 -5.57 -12.79
CA ASP A 26 0.47 -5.41 -12.00
C ASP A 26 1.12 -4.03 -12.22
N LYS A 27 1.20 -3.55 -13.47
CA LYS A 27 1.68 -2.19 -13.77
C LYS A 27 0.81 -1.09 -13.13
N VAL A 28 -0.50 -1.33 -13.02
CA VAL A 28 -1.41 -0.40 -12.33
C VAL A 28 -1.12 -0.39 -10.84
N LYS A 29 -0.92 -1.54 -10.20
CA LYS A 29 -0.54 -1.61 -8.78
C LYS A 29 0.78 -0.89 -8.51
N ASP A 30 1.76 -1.05 -9.39
CA ASP A 30 3.06 -0.37 -9.28
C ASP A 30 2.88 1.16 -9.34
N ALA A 31 2.09 1.65 -10.31
CA ALA A 31 1.78 3.07 -10.43
C ALA A 31 1.03 3.61 -9.20
N GLU A 32 0.08 2.84 -8.65
CA GLU A 32 -0.64 3.21 -7.43
C GLU A 32 0.26 3.25 -6.19
N SER A 33 1.21 2.32 -6.09
CA SER A 33 2.21 2.30 -5.02
C SER A 33 3.13 3.52 -5.11
N LEU A 34 3.61 3.84 -6.31
CA LEU A 34 4.46 5.00 -6.56
C LEU A 34 3.76 6.32 -6.21
N LEU A 35 2.51 6.50 -6.66
CA LEU A 35 1.71 7.68 -6.34
C LEU A 35 1.43 7.77 -4.82
N SER A 36 1.16 6.64 -4.19
CA SER A 36 0.94 6.60 -2.74
C SER A 36 2.20 6.97 -1.95
N SER A 37 3.37 6.53 -2.40
CA SER A 37 4.66 6.90 -1.82
C SER A 37 4.92 8.41 -1.98
N TYR A 38 4.67 8.97 -3.17
CA TYR A 38 4.79 10.41 -3.41
C TYR A 38 3.90 11.24 -2.47
N VAL A 39 2.64 10.82 -2.28
CA VAL A 39 1.72 11.49 -1.35
C VAL A 39 2.24 11.44 0.08
N ALA A 40 2.80 10.31 0.51
CA ALA A 40 3.37 10.15 1.85
C ALA A 40 4.64 10.98 2.04
N ALA A 41 5.53 11.03 1.04
CA ALA A 41 6.81 11.72 1.12
C ALA A 41 6.70 13.25 1.18
N HIS A 42 5.61 13.82 0.66
CA HIS A 42 5.37 15.27 0.61
C HIS A 42 4.29 15.75 1.58
N ASP A 43 3.90 14.93 2.56
CA ASP A 43 2.84 15.25 3.54
C ASP A 43 1.53 15.74 2.88
N MET A 44 1.20 15.17 1.72
CA MET A 44 0.06 15.62 0.93
C MET A 44 -1.26 15.07 1.51
N PRO A 45 -2.34 15.88 1.54
CA PRO A 45 -3.64 15.40 2.00
C PRO A 45 -4.17 14.25 1.15
N PHE A 46 -4.53 13.12 1.78
CA PHE A 46 -5.08 11.96 1.07
C PHE A 46 -6.37 12.25 0.28
N ALA A 47 -7.13 13.28 0.68
CA ALA A 47 -8.32 13.73 -0.03
C ALA A 47 -7.99 14.28 -1.44
N GLY A 48 -6.77 14.79 -1.65
CA GLY A 48 -6.34 15.27 -2.97
C GLY A 48 -6.34 14.17 -4.03
N MET A 49 -6.18 12.91 -3.64
CA MET A 49 -6.19 11.77 -4.55
C MET A 49 -7.55 11.54 -5.22
N ASP A 50 -8.65 11.98 -4.59
CA ASP A 50 -9.99 11.84 -5.17
C ASP A 50 -10.15 12.68 -6.45
N HIS A 51 -9.36 13.75 -6.57
CA HIS A 51 -9.32 14.62 -7.75
C HIS A 51 -8.10 14.39 -8.63
N LEU A 52 -6.96 13.98 -8.07
CA LEU A 52 -5.74 13.75 -8.85
C LEU A 52 -5.90 12.58 -9.83
N THR A 53 -6.51 11.48 -9.40
CA THR A 53 -6.70 10.29 -10.24
C THR A 53 -7.48 10.56 -11.54
N PRO A 54 -8.65 11.23 -11.53
CA PRO A 54 -9.33 11.59 -12.77
C PRO A 54 -8.57 12.64 -13.61
N VAL A 55 -7.79 13.52 -12.97
CA VAL A 55 -6.91 14.45 -13.71
C VAL A 55 -5.83 13.67 -14.46
N LEU A 56 -5.17 12.70 -13.83
CA LEU A 56 -4.16 11.85 -14.49
C LEU A 56 -4.75 11.08 -15.67
N ALA A 57 -5.96 10.53 -15.53
CA ALA A 57 -6.65 9.87 -16.64
C ALA A 57 -6.94 10.84 -17.80
N ARG A 58 -7.22 12.12 -17.53
CA ARG A 58 -7.44 13.13 -18.58
C ARG A 58 -6.15 13.64 -19.20
N CYS A 59 -5.07 13.75 -18.43
CA CYS A 59 -3.75 14.15 -18.91
C CYS A 59 -3.13 13.09 -19.83
N PHE A 60 -3.42 11.81 -19.59
CA PHE A 60 -2.85 10.68 -20.33
C PHE A 60 -3.94 9.79 -20.94
N PRO A 61 -4.65 10.28 -21.99
CA PRO A 61 -5.76 9.55 -22.61
C PRO A 61 -5.32 8.26 -23.32
N ASP A 62 -4.06 8.20 -23.76
CA ASP A 62 -3.41 7.07 -24.44
C ASP A 62 -2.94 5.97 -23.49
N SER A 63 -2.69 6.31 -22.22
CA SER A 63 -2.18 5.38 -21.23
C SER A 63 -3.27 4.51 -20.63
N LYS A 64 -3.29 3.22 -21.00
CA LYS A 64 -4.18 2.22 -20.37
C LYS A 64 -3.99 2.12 -18.86
N ILE A 65 -2.78 2.38 -18.36
CA ILE A 65 -2.47 2.38 -16.92
C ILE A 65 -3.19 3.55 -16.24
N ALA A 66 -3.06 4.75 -16.80
CA ALA A 66 -3.69 5.95 -16.24
C ALA A 66 -5.24 5.83 -16.23
N GLN A 67 -5.82 5.23 -17.27
CA GLN A 67 -7.26 4.96 -17.32
C GLN A 67 -7.71 3.91 -16.28
N ALA A 68 -6.85 2.95 -15.96
CA ALA A 68 -7.15 1.88 -15.02
C ALA A 68 -6.82 2.23 -13.55
N LEU A 69 -6.17 3.39 -13.29
CA LEU A 69 -5.89 3.85 -11.94
C LEU A 69 -7.20 4.04 -11.16
N SER A 70 -7.29 3.36 -10.01
CA SER A 70 -8.44 3.45 -9.12
C SER A 70 -7.98 3.86 -7.72
N LEU A 71 -7.15 4.90 -7.67
CA LEU A 71 -6.56 5.40 -6.44
C LEU A 71 -7.41 6.55 -5.89
N LYS A 72 -7.84 6.43 -4.65
CA LYS A 72 -8.66 7.42 -3.93
C LYS A 72 -8.20 7.46 -2.48
N ARG A 73 -8.70 8.42 -1.70
CA ARG A 73 -8.33 8.64 -0.30
C ARG A 73 -8.17 7.36 0.53
N THR A 74 -9.19 6.50 0.57
CA THR A 74 -9.17 5.28 1.39
C THR A 74 -8.14 4.28 0.90
N LYS A 75 -8.05 4.08 -0.42
CA LYS A 75 -7.10 3.15 -1.01
C LYS A 75 -5.67 3.63 -0.80
N THR A 76 -5.39 4.91 -1.05
CA THR A 76 -4.08 5.53 -0.78
C THR A 76 -3.66 5.34 0.67
N LYS A 77 -4.56 5.64 1.63
CA LYS A 77 -4.28 5.42 3.06
C LYS A 77 -3.98 3.95 3.36
N CYS A 78 -4.73 3.02 2.78
CA CYS A 78 -4.51 1.59 2.97
C CYS A 78 -3.18 1.11 2.36
N VAL A 79 -2.81 1.59 1.17
CA VAL A 79 -1.52 1.25 0.53
C VAL A 79 -0.37 1.77 1.37
N ILE A 80 -0.42 3.04 1.79
CA ILE A 80 0.63 3.64 2.64
C ILE A 80 0.75 2.87 3.96
N LYS A 81 -0.38 2.60 4.64
CA LYS A 81 -0.35 1.96 5.96
C LYS A 81 0.05 0.48 5.91
N ASN A 82 -0.56 -0.29 5.01
CA ASN A 82 -0.52 -1.75 5.06
C ASN A 82 0.50 -2.36 4.10
N VAL A 83 0.99 -1.60 3.13
CA VAL A 83 1.99 -2.07 2.16
C VAL A 83 3.31 -1.36 2.43
N ILE A 84 3.37 -0.05 2.18
CA ILE A 84 4.60 0.73 2.30
C ILE A 84 5.09 0.74 3.75
N GLY A 85 4.22 1.08 4.70
CA GLY A 85 4.58 1.16 6.12
C GLY A 85 4.98 -0.20 6.73
N VAL A 86 4.42 -1.31 6.24
CA VAL A 86 4.82 -2.66 6.69
C VAL A 86 6.19 -3.01 6.13
N HIS A 87 6.39 -2.78 4.82
CA HIS A 87 7.66 -3.05 4.15
C HIS A 87 8.81 -2.24 4.75
N GLU A 88 8.63 -0.92 4.90
CA GLU A 88 9.66 -0.03 5.46
C GLU A 88 9.94 -0.36 6.93
N LYS A 89 8.94 -0.76 7.70
CA LYS A 89 9.16 -1.22 9.09
C LYS A 89 10.03 -2.48 9.13
N GLU A 90 9.76 -3.46 8.28
CA GLU A 90 10.56 -4.69 8.21
C GLU A 90 11.98 -4.41 7.74
N ASN A 91 12.13 -3.55 6.72
CA ASN A 91 13.42 -3.12 6.20
C ASN A 91 14.25 -2.40 7.29
N LEU A 92 13.66 -1.41 7.95
CA LEU A 92 14.28 -0.71 9.07
C LEU A 92 14.66 -1.67 10.20
N THR A 93 13.77 -2.59 10.56
CA THR A 93 14.06 -3.59 11.62
C THR A 93 15.29 -4.43 11.27
N LYS A 94 15.41 -4.89 10.01
CA LYS A 94 16.57 -5.66 9.56
C LYS A 94 17.86 -4.83 9.64
N LYS A 95 17.82 -3.57 9.20
CA LYS A 95 18.98 -2.66 9.30
C LYS A 95 19.41 -2.43 10.74
N LEU A 96 18.45 -2.19 11.64
CA LEU A 96 18.74 -1.95 13.07
C LEU A 96 19.27 -3.19 13.81
N GLN A 97 19.07 -4.41 13.30
CA GLN A 97 19.65 -5.63 13.88
C GLN A 97 21.16 -5.74 13.62
N CYS A 98 21.65 -5.15 12.53
CA CYS A 98 23.05 -5.24 12.11
C CYS A 98 23.86 -3.98 12.41
N THR A 99 23.20 -2.87 12.76
CA THR A 99 23.83 -1.56 12.88
C THR A 99 23.67 -0.99 14.29
N LYS A 100 24.70 -0.32 14.81
CA LYS A 100 24.57 0.48 16.04
C LYS A 100 23.68 1.70 15.78
N PHE A 101 22.69 1.92 16.65
CA PHE A 101 21.77 3.04 16.54
C PHE A 101 21.58 3.76 17.88
N SER A 102 21.11 4.99 17.81
CA SER A 102 20.66 5.78 18.96
C SER A 102 19.16 6.02 18.86
N ILE A 103 18.47 6.06 20.00
CA ILE A 103 17.05 6.40 20.10
C ILE A 103 16.92 7.77 20.74
N LEU A 104 16.09 8.62 20.15
CA LEU A 104 15.57 9.84 20.77
C LEU A 104 14.10 9.60 21.07
N MET A 105 13.68 9.88 22.31
CA MET A 105 12.30 9.70 22.75
C MET A 105 11.80 11.02 23.34
N ASP A 106 10.61 11.43 22.91
CA ASP A 106 9.92 12.61 23.41
C ASP A 106 8.49 12.26 23.80
N GLU A 107 8.05 12.65 24.99
CA GLU A 107 6.68 12.47 25.48
C GLU A 107 5.98 13.82 25.52
N SER A 108 4.82 13.93 24.85
CA SER A 108 3.93 15.07 24.97
C SER A 108 2.60 14.68 25.62
N THR A 109 2.14 15.53 26.54
CA THR A 109 0.81 15.46 27.14
C THR A 109 -0.01 16.63 26.61
N ASP A 110 -1.04 16.35 25.82
CA ASP A 110 -2.05 17.34 25.48
C ASP A 110 -2.98 17.57 26.71
N ILE A 111 -3.71 18.69 26.72
CA ILE A 111 -4.79 18.95 27.69
C ILE A 111 -5.92 17.93 27.53
N SER A 112 -6.06 17.32 26.35
CA SER A 112 -6.83 16.09 26.16
C SER A 112 -6.06 14.88 26.71
N SER A 113 -6.73 13.90 27.31
CA SER A 113 -6.11 12.74 27.98
C SER A 113 -5.31 11.77 27.09
N VAL A 114 -4.86 12.20 25.91
CA VAL A 114 -4.08 11.42 24.95
C VAL A 114 -2.59 11.70 25.18
N LYS A 115 -1.89 10.70 25.74
CA LYS A 115 -0.42 10.70 25.83
C LYS A 115 0.17 10.27 24.50
N THR A 116 1.05 11.08 23.94
CA THR A 116 1.76 10.75 22.69
C THR A 116 3.25 10.62 22.99
N ALA A 117 3.84 9.49 22.59
CA ALA A 117 5.29 9.28 22.65
C ALA A 117 5.84 9.23 21.21
N CYS A 118 6.76 10.12 20.90
CA CYS A 118 7.52 10.12 19.67
C CYS A 118 8.82 9.35 19.89
N ILE A 119 9.11 8.41 19.00
CA ILE A 119 10.36 7.64 19.00
C ILE A 119 11.04 7.86 17.66
N MET A 120 12.25 8.40 17.70
CA MET A 120 13.10 8.59 16.53
C MET A 120 14.33 7.69 16.66
N VAL A 121 14.64 6.95 15.60
CA VAL A 121 15.84 6.11 15.53
C VAL A 121 16.83 6.74 14.58
N ARG A 122 18.08 6.92 15.03
CA ARG A 122 19.17 7.46 14.23
C ARG A 122 20.27 6.41 14.12
N PHE A 123 20.59 6.00 12.91
CA PHE A 123 21.58 4.98 12.57
C PHE A 123 22.39 5.42 11.34
N TYR A 124 23.55 4.80 11.12
CA TYR A 124 24.33 4.98 9.90
C TYR A 124 23.94 3.91 8.90
N ASP A 125 23.52 4.30 7.70
CA ASP A 125 23.18 3.36 6.64
C ASP A 125 24.34 3.28 5.65
N GLU A 126 24.94 2.10 5.51
CA GLU A 126 26.06 1.86 4.59
C GLU A 126 25.61 1.78 3.12
N GLU A 127 24.31 1.55 2.90
CA GLU A 127 23.70 1.35 1.58
C GLU A 127 23.09 2.61 0.97
N SER A 128 23.06 3.73 1.71
CA SER A 128 22.43 5.00 1.29
C SER A 128 23.32 5.86 0.38
#